data_AF-A0A9Q0R9G7-F1
#
_entry.id   AF-A0A9Q0R9G7-F1
#
_cell.length_a   1.000
_cell.length_b   1.000
_cell.length_c   1.000
_cell.angle_alpha   90.00
_cell.angle_beta   90.00
_cell.angle_gamma   90.00
#
_symmetry.space_group_name_H-M   'P 1'
#
loop_
_entity.id
_entity.type
_entity.pdbx_description
1 polymer ?
#
loop_
_entity_poly.entity_id
_entity_poly.type
_entity_poly.pdbx_seq_one_letter_code
_entity_poly.pdbx_strand_id
1 'polypeptide(L)'
;MALTSKFIQNLHQQFEENLNKKILQNAVTSCNVLDFLRNWSIINTTQHTFSNKLPDVPITNQKSSGRCWIFASLNMLRHQAMNKLNVEGFEFSQNFSAFYDKFERANFFLEKMIEMVDKSPDDRVVSFLLSRPLDDGGQWTMFAQICNKYGLCPKELMQETITSSSSYQVNKVVCTKLRYSAKILRDLYKETKSVEELRKKKEEILKEIWNILCIHLGTPPQLLTYEYYDKEKKFNKMANITPIEFMEKTLEHKLEDYVCLVNDPRETSGYNKMLTIEHLGNVHGGDIVRYLNVEIDVMLECIRKAIVEQKEPVWFGSDVSPQFDRANGIFDEKMFLIDEFYGSDIIGKFEKADRLIFGQSAMTHAMVFCGVDVDDNGKIQKLKVENSWGDQTQQKGFSTMNVNWFKHHVYEVAIRKDLLPKELLDVLKQDPKVLPVYDPLGNLAKVL
;
A
#
# COMPACT_ATOMS: atom_id res chain seq x y z
N MET A 1 -23.55 -6.10 -33.23
CA MET A 1 -23.61 -7.24 -34.17
C MET A 1 -23.36 -8.51 -33.38
N ALA A 2 -24.16 -9.56 -33.57
CA ALA A 2 -23.93 -10.84 -32.90
C ALA A 2 -22.83 -11.65 -33.64
N LEU A 3 -22.10 -12.49 -32.90
CA LEU A 3 -21.15 -13.43 -33.49
C LEU A 3 -21.93 -14.46 -34.33
N THR A 4 -21.51 -14.66 -35.58
CA THR A 4 -22.16 -15.61 -36.49
C THR A 4 -21.41 -16.93 -36.51
N SER A 5 -22.13 -18.04 -36.77
CA SER A 5 -21.50 -19.36 -36.92
C SER A 5 -20.45 -19.37 -38.02
N LYS A 6 -20.69 -18.66 -39.14
CA LYS A 6 -19.74 -18.52 -40.25
C LYS A 6 -18.44 -17.84 -39.80
N PHE A 7 -18.54 -16.79 -38.99
CA PHE A 7 -17.37 -16.12 -38.44
C PHE A 7 -16.55 -17.06 -37.55
N ILE A 8 -17.21 -17.79 -36.64
CA ILE A 8 -16.54 -18.74 -35.73
C ILE A 8 -15.87 -19.88 -36.51
N GLN A 9 -16.54 -20.45 -37.53
CA GLN A 9 -15.97 -21.49 -38.38
C GLN A 9 -14.69 -21.01 -39.11
N ASN A 10 -14.69 -19.77 -39.60
CA ASN A 10 -13.51 -19.18 -40.21
C ASN A 10 -12.36 -19.04 -39.19
N LEU A 11 -12.65 -18.59 -37.96
CA LEU A 11 -11.64 -18.51 -36.89
C LEU A 11 -11.04 -19.89 -36.55
N HIS A 12 -11.86 -20.95 -36.49
CA HIS A 12 -11.38 -22.32 -36.28
C HIS A 12 -10.41 -22.75 -37.38
N GLN A 13 -10.78 -22.55 -38.64
CA GLN A 13 -9.92 -22.90 -39.77
C GLN A 13 -8.57 -22.15 -39.70
N GLN A 14 -8.60 -20.84 -39.49
CA GLN A 14 -7.39 -20.02 -39.37
C GLN A 14 -6.49 -20.43 -38.20
N PHE A 15 -7.07 -20.90 -37.10
CA PHE A 15 -6.30 -21.38 -35.96
C PHE A 15 -5.65 -22.75 -36.24
N GLU A 16 -6.40 -23.70 -36.82
CA GLU A 16 -5.91 -25.05 -37.13
C GLU A 16 -4.80 -25.06 -38.19
N GLU A 17 -4.85 -24.13 -39.14
CA GLU A 17 -3.83 -23.95 -40.17
C GLU A 17 -2.54 -23.31 -39.62
N ASN A 18 -2.56 -22.74 -38.41
CA ASN A 18 -1.41 -22.06 -37.81
C ASN A 18 -0.63 -22.97 -36.84
N LEU A 19 0.45 -23.57 -37.32
CA LEU A 19 1.30 -24.46 -36.53
C LEU A 19 1.85 -23.80 -35.26
N ASN A 20 2.30 -22.54 -35.33
CA ASN A 20 2.85 -21.83 -34.17
C ASN A 20 1.80 -21.69 -33.08
N LYS A 21 0.57 -21.29 -33.42
CA LYS A 21 -0.53 -21.17 -32.46
C LYS A 21 -0.87 -22.52 -31.81
N LYS A 22 -0.81 -23.63 -32.55
CA LYS A 22 -1.03 -24.98 -32.01
C LYS A 22 0.08 -25.41 -31.05
N ILE A 23 1.33 -25.11 -31.36
CA ILE A 23 2.46 -25.38 -30.45
C ILE A 23 2.29 -24.58 -29.16
N LEU A 24 2.01 -23.28 -29.28
CA LEU A 24 1.78 -22.41 -28.12
C LEU A 24 0.57 -22.89 -27.29
N GLN A 25 -0.52 -23.31 -27.93
CA GLN A 25 -1.67 -23.90 -27.25
C GLN A 25 -1.28 -25.13 -26.43
N ASN A 26 -0.57 -26.09 -27.01
CA ASN A 26 -0.13 -27.29 -26.28
C ASN A 26 0.77 -26.93 -25.07
N ALA A 27 1.65 -25.94 -25.23
CA ALA A 27 2.51 -25.47 -24.15
C ALA A 27 1.71 -24.84 -22.99
N VAL A 28 0.87 -23.83 -23.27
CA VAL A 28 0.16 -23.08 -22.21
C VAL A 28 -1.02 -23.82 -21.60
N THR A 29 -1.56 -24.83 -22.29
CA THR A 29 -2.58 -25.72 -21.71
C THR A 29 -1.99 -26.73 -20.73
N SER A 30 -0.66 -26.90 -20.74
CA SER A 30 0.05 -27.89 -19.93
C SER A 30 0.97 -27.30 -18.86
N CYS A 31 1.33 -26.00 -18.94
CA CYS A 31 2.15 -25.32 -17.93
C CYS A 31 1.66 -23.88 -17.68
N ASN A 32 2.23 -23.21 -16.68
CA ASN A 32 1.93 -21.81 -16.39
C ASN A 32 2.48 -20.91 -17.51
N VAL A 33 1.61 -20.07 -18.10
CA VAL A 33 1.97 -19.20 -19.22
C VAL A 33 3.13 -18.24 -18.89
N LEU A 34 3.22 -17.74 -17.65
CA LEU A 34 4.26 -16.81 -17.27
C LEU A 34 5.66 -17.44 -17.35
N ASP A 35 5.78 -18.76 -17.17
CA ASP A 35 7.07 -19.44 -17.27
C ASP A 35 7.64 -19.41 -18.70
N PHE A 36 6.78 -19.39 -19.72
CA PHE A 36 7.19 -19.27 -21.13
C PHE A 36 7.39 -17.83 -21.59
N LEU A 37 6.71 -16.87 -20.94
CA LEU A 37 6.78 -15.46 -21.31
C LEU A 37 8.06 -14.77 -20.81
N ARG A 38 8.78 -15.37 -19.85
CA ARG A 38 9.98 -14.77 -19.24
C ARG A 38 11.04 -14.42 -20.29
N ASN A 39 11.49 -13.18 -20.24
CA ASN A 39 12.66 -12.74 -20.96
C ASN A 39 13.94 -13.19 -20.23
N TRP A 40 14.51 -14.29 -20.70
CA TRP A 40 15.70 -14.91 -20.07
C TRP A 40 16.95 -14.02 -20.12
N SER A 41 17.04 -13.10 -21.09
CA SER A 41 18.16 -12.16 -21.17
C SER A 41 18.15 -11.19 -19.99
N ILE A 42 16.98 -10.72 -19.56
CA ILE A 42 16.84 -9.85 -18.38
C ILE A 42 17.24 -10.61 -17.11
N ILE A 43 16.83 -11.87 -16.98
CA ILE A 43 17.18 -12.70 -15.80
C ILE A 43 18.69 -12.87 -15.70
N ASN A 44 19.36 -13.22 -16.79
CA ASN A 44 20.80 -13.46 -16.79
C ASN A 44 21.64 -12.20 -16.57
N THR A 45 21.10 -11.02 -16.89
CA THR A 45 21.83 -9.75 -16.80
C THR A 45 21.49 -8.94 -15.55
N THR A 46 20.34 -9.20 -14.91
CA THR A 46 19.94 -8.50 -13.69
C THR A 46 20.73 -9.03 -12.50
N GLN A 47 21.63 -8.19 -11.97
CA GLN A 47 22.35 -8.48 -10.74
C GLN A 47 21.64 -7.87 -9.52
N HIS A 48 21.61 -8.59 -8.41
CA HIS A 48 21.04 -8.15 -7.13
C HIS A 48 22.06 -7.41 -6.23
N THR A 49 22.98 -6.70 -6.87
CA THR A 49 24.03 -5.88 -6.26
C THR A 49 23.71 -4.39 -6.45
N PHE A 50 24.09 -3.56 -5.48
CA PHE A 50 23.75 -2.13 -5.46
C PHE A 50 24.94 -1.34 -4.93
N SER A 51 25.31 -0.24 -5.59
CA SER A 51 26.38 0.66 -5.11
C SER A 51 26.07 1.31 -3.76
N ASN A 52 24.79 1.52 -3.44
CA ASN A 52 24.36 2.07 -2.15
C ASN A 52 23.21 1.25 -1.57
N LYS A 53 23.37 0.70 -0.36
CA LYS A 53 22.26 0.05 0.36
C LYS A 53 22.35 0.23 1.87
N LEU A 54 21.21 0.19 2.52
CA LEU A 54 21.11 0.04 3.96
C LEU A 54 21.49 -1.39 4.37
N PRO A 55 21.86 -1.63 5.65
CA PRO A 55 22.03 -2.97 6.18
C PRO A 55 20.77 -3.81 5.99
N ASP A 56 20.96 -5.07 5.63
CA ASP A 56 19.86 -6.02 5.46
C ASP A 56 19.30 -6.39 6.84
N VAL A 57 17.98 -6.47 6.93
CA VAL A 57 17.22 -6.73 8.17
C VAL A 57 16.30 -7.93 7.98
N PRO A 58 15.89 -8.64 9.04
CA PRO A 58 14.97 -9.77 8.93
C PRO A 58 13.70 -9.38 8.18
N ILE A 59 13.33 -10.15 7.15
CA ILE A 59 12.18 -9.84 6.32
C ILE A 59 10.87 -10.09 7.07
N THR A 60 9.88 -9.25 6.83
CA THR A 60 8.55 -9.38 7.43
C THR A 60 7.59 -10.13 6.50
N ASN A 61 6.47 -10.64 7.05
CA ASN A 61 5.48 -11.38 6.28
C ASN A 61 4.05 -11.05 6.71
N GLN A 62 3.32 -10.34 5.84
CA GLN A 62 1.92 -9.96 6.06
C GLN A 62 0.94 -11.12 5.89
N LYS A 63 1.39 -12.24 5.30
CA LYS A 63 0.59 -13.42 4.97
C LYS A 63 -0.68 -13.05 4.19
N SER A 64 -1.82 -13.66 4.52
CA SER A 64 -3.10 -13.47 3.81
C SER A 64 -3.87 -12.26 4.34
N SER A 65 -3.23 -11.09 4.35
CA SER A 65 -3.84 -9.82 4.72
C SER A 65 -3.39 -8.70 3.78
N GLY A 66 -4.20 -7.66 3.62
CA GLY A 66 -3.90 -6.48 2.78
C GLY A 66 -3.10 -5.40 3.51
N ARG A 67 -2.27 -5.78 4.50
CA ARG A 67 -1.58 -4.84 5.40
C ARG A 67 -0.24 -4.31 4.88
N CYS A 68 0.04 -4.44 3.58
CA CYS A 68 1.34 -4.08 3.00
C CYS A 68 1.79 -2.65 3.34
N TRP A 69 0.88 -1.68 3.34
CA TRP A 69 1.16 -0.30 3.75
C TRP A 69 1.63 -0.17 5.20
N ILE A 70 1.03 -0.91 6.14
CA ILE A 70 1.47 -0.96 7.54
C ILE A 70 2.85 -1.61 7.64
N PHE A 71 3.03 -2.76 6.98
CA PHE A 71 4.31 -3.47 6.98
C PHE A 71 5.43 -2.62 6.39
N ALA A 72 5.21 -2.01 5.23
CA ALA A 72 6.18 -1.12 4.60
C ALA A 72 6.47 0.10 5.47
N SER A 73 5.46 0.71 6.10
CA SER A 73 5.67 1.88 6.95
C SER A 73 6.51 1.53 8.19
N LEU A 74 6.20 0.40 8.84
CA LEU A 74 6.96 -0.08 9.99
C LEU A 74 8.35 -0.60 9.61
N ASN A 75 8.52 -1.18 8.41
CA ASN A 75 9.83 -1.56 7.87
C ASN A 75 10.68 -0.31 7.56
N MET A 76 10.07 0.79 7.14
CA MET A 76 10.78 2.06 6.97
C MET A 76 11.24 2.61 8.35
N LEU A 77 10.33 2.66 9.32
CA LEU A 77 10.59 3.25 10.64
C LEU A 77 11.50 2.40 11.54
N ARG A 78 11.53 1.07 11.38
CA ARG A 78 12.33 0.20 12.25
C ARG A 78 13.83 0.48 12.15
N HIS A 79 14.33 1.03 11.05
CA HIS A 79 15.73 1.44 10.95
C HIS A 79 16.08 2.52 11.99
N GLN A 80 15.17 3.47 12.25
CA GLN A 80 15.35 4.47 13.31
C GLN A 80 15.33 3.80 14.69
N ALA A 81 14.37 2.91 14.93
CA ALA A 81 14.27 2.17 16.19
C ALA A 81 15.50 1.31 16.47
N MET A 82 16.00 0.60 15.46
CA MET A 82 17.21 -0.23 15.57
C MET A 82 18.44 0.60 15.93
N ASN A 83 18.55 1.81 15.37
CA ASN A 83 19.63 2.74 15.69
C ASN A 83 19.49 3.27 17.13
N LYS A 84 18.30 3.74 17.53
CA LYS A 84 18.04 4.27 18.89
C LYS A 84 18.20 3.20 19.99
N LEU A 85 17.77 1.97 19.72
CA LEU A 85 17.85 0.86 20.66
C LEU A 85 19.20 0.14 20.61
N ASN A 86 20.04 0.42 19.60
CA ASN A 86 21.30 -0.28 19.33
C ASN A 86 21.12 -1.81 19.21
N VAL A 87 20.18 -2.27 18.38
CA VAL A 87 19.89 -3.72 18.17
C VAL A 87 20.16 -4.16 16.72
N GLU A 88 20.42 -5.45 16.51
CA GLU A 88 20.67 -6.02 15.16
C GLU A 88 19.39 -6.23 14.36
N GLY A 89 18.26 -6.44 15.03
CA GLY A 89 16.97 -6.65 14.41
C GLY A 89 15.85 -6.21 15.34
N PHE A 90 14.80 -5.66 14.75
CA PHE A 90 13.63 -5.17 15.48
C PHE A 90 12.41 -5.23 14.57
N GLU A 91 11.24 -5.50 15.16
CA GLU A 91 9.96 -5.34 14.49
C GLU A 91 8.99 -4.61 15.42
N PHE A 92 8.29 -3.63 14.86
CA PHE A 92 7.07 -3.11 15.47
C PHE A 92 5.91 -4.09 15.24
N SER A 93 4.92 -4.05 16.13
CA SER A 93 3.67 -4.80 16.00
C SER A 93 2.81 -4.23 14.87
N GLN A 94 2.75 -4.98 13.77
CA GLN A 94 1.83 -4.68 12.67
C GLN A 94 0.37 -4.92 13.09
N ASN A 95 0.12 -5.89 13.98
CA ASN A 95 -1.20 -6.17 14.56
C ASN A 95 -1.74 -4.99 15.39
N PHE A 96 -0.88 -4.33 16.19
CA PHE A 96 -1.25 -3.13 16.96
C PHE A 96 -1.77 -2.01 16.07
N SER A 97 -1.02 -1.66 15.03
CA SER A 97 -1.42 -0.62 14.08
C SER A 97 -2.68 -1.01 13.32
N ALA A 98 -2.79 -2.28 12.91
CA ALA A 98 -3.96 -2.79 12.19
C ALA A 98 -5.23 -2.84 13.03
N PHE A 99 -5.12 -3.10 14.35
CA PHE A 99 -6.25 -3.04 15.27
C PHE A 99 -6.87 -1.64 15.27
N TYR A 100 -6.05 -0.62 15.51
CA TYR A 100 -6.52 0.75 15.61
C TYR A 100 -7.00 1.30 14.27
N ASP A 101 -6.35 0.95 13.15
CA ASP A 101 -6.85 1.31 11.82
C ASP A 101 -8.27 0.77 11.59
N LYS A 102 -8.51 -0.51 11.88
CA LYS A 102 -9.84 -1.13 11.71
C LYS A 102 -10.90 -0.46 12.58
N PHE A 103 -10.56 -0.15 13.83
CA PHE A 103 -11.49 0.49 14.75
C PHE A 103 -11.82 1.93 14.34
N GLU A 104 -10.80 2.72 14.00
CA GLU A 104 -11.00 4.09 13.54
C GLU A 104 -11.74 4.15 12.22
N ARG A 105 -11.42 3.27 11.27
CA ARG A 105 -12.11 3.20 9.99
C ARG A 105 -13.58 2.82 10.14
N ALA A 106 -13.92 1.94 11.08
CA ALA A 106 -15.31 1.66 11.42
C ALA A 106 -16.03 2.93 11.92
N ASN A 107 -15.40 3.71 12.80
CA ASN A 107 -15.93 5.00 13.24
C ASN A 107 -16.07 5.99 12.07
N PHE A 108 -15.03 6.15 11.25
CA PHE A 108 -15.03 7.03 10.08
C PHE A 108 -16.14 6.67 9.09
N PHE A 109 -16.34 5.38 8.80
CA PHE A 109 -17.45 4.94 7.96
C PHE A 109 -18.81 5.32 8.53
N LEU A 110 -19.05 5.07 9.83
CA LEU A 110 -20.32 5.41 10.48
C LEU A 110 -20.56 6.92 10.51
N GLU A 111 -19.51 7.72 10.68
CA GLU A 111 -19.55 9.17 10.53
C GLU A 111 -20.02 9.59 9.14
N LYS A 112 -19.46 8.99 8.07
CA LYS A 112 -19.90 9.25 6.70
C LYS A 112 -21.33 8.82 6.43
N MET A 113 -21.79 7.73 7.04
CA MET A 113 -23.19 7.31 6.93
C MET A 113 -24.15 8.27 7.65
N ILE A 114 -23.72 8.89 8.75
CA ILE A 114 -24.49 9.93 9.44
C ILE A 114 -24.52 11.23 8.63
N GLU A 115 -23.37 11.68 8.11
CA GLU A 115 -23.26 12.86 7.24
C GLU A 115 -24.15 12.76 5.98
N MET A 116 -24.33 11.54 5.46
CA MET A 116 -25.09 11.26 4.23
C MET A 116 -26.40 10.51 4.48
N VAL A 117 -26.95 10.62 5.69
CA VAL A 117 -28.14 9.86 6.11
C VAL A 117 -29.37 10.14 5.22
N ASP A 118 -29.44 11.34 4.65
CA ASP A 118 -30.52 11.77 3.75
C ASP A 118 -30.30 11.42 2.26
N LYS A 119 -29.08 11.07 1.84
CA LYS A 119 -28.80 10.70 0.44
C LYS A 119 -29.28 9.29 0.13
N SER A 120 -29.79 9.02 -1.08
CA SER A 120 -30.19 7.66 -1.47
C SER A 120 -29.04 6.65 -1.31
N PRO A 121 -29.30 5.39 -0.88
CA PRO A 121 -28.30 4.32 -0.96
C PRO A 121 -27.75 4.07 -2.38
N ASP A 122 -28.53 4.42 -3.41
CA ASP A 122 -28.13 4.31 -4.83
C ASP A 122 -27.29 5.50 -5.31
N ASP A 123 -27.10 6.53 -4.48
CA ASP A 123 -26.15 7.61 -4.76
C ASP A 123 -24.75 7.01 -4.95
N ARG A 124 -24.04 7.44 -6.00
CA ARG A 124 -22.76 6.84 -6.41
C ARG A 124 -21.73 6.84 -5.28
N VAL A 125 -21.67 7.90 -4.48
CA VAL A 125 -20.70 8.01 -3.36
C VAL A 125 -21.13 7.10 -2.21
N VAL A 126 -22.41 7.12 -1.84
CA VAL A 126 -22.94 6.25 -0.77
C VAL A 126 -22.78 4.77 -1.14
N SER A 127 -23.14 4.40 -2.36
CA SER A 127 -22.98 3.05 -2.89
C SER A 127 -21.52 2.60 -2.91
N PHE A 128 -20.59 3.49 -3.31
CA PHE A 128 -19.16 3.20 -3.26
C PHE A 128 -18.69 2.90 -1.82
N LEU A 129 -19.03 3.76 -0.85
CA LEU A 129 -18.67 3.55 0.56
C LEU A 129 -19.30 2.26 1.14
N LEU A 130 -20.56 1.96 0.79
CA LEU A 130 -21.24 0.73 1.21
C LEU A 130 -20.63 -0.52 0.58
N SER A 131 -20.08 -0.42 -0.64
CA SER A 131 -19.39 -1.54 -1.28
C SER A 131 -18.14 -1.94 -0.49
N ARG A 132 -17.50 -0.97 0.18
CA ARG A 132 -16.23 -1.14 0.92
C ARG A 132 -16.21 -0.37 2.25
N PRO A 133 -16.99 -0.81 3.27
CA PRO A 133 -17.04 -0.12 4.55
C PRO A 133 -15.70 -0.14 5.30
N LEU A 134 -14.92 -1.21 5.08
CA LEU A 134 -13.61 -1.44 5.66
C LEU A 134 -12.82 -2.33 4.71
N ASP A 135 -11.58 -1.93 4.42
CA ASP A 135 -10.57 -2.71 3.72
C ASP A 135 -9.29 -2.74 4.57
N ASP A 136 -8.40 -3.71 4.32
CA ASP A 136 -7.10 -3.75 5.01
C ASP A 136 -6.14 -2.66 4.53
N GLY A 137 -6.32 -2.17 3.30
CA GLY A 137 -5.43 -1.21 2.66
C GLY A 137 -5.54 0.21 3.20
N GLY A 138 -4.49 1.00 3.02
CA GLY A 138 -4.43 2.37 3.46
C GLY A 138 -3.22 3.09 2.87
N GLN A 139 -3.07 4.36 3.22
CA GLN A 139 -2.04 5.27 2.70
C GLN A 139 -1.07 5.67 3.80
N TRP A 140 0.11 6.19 3.45
CA TRP A 140 1.09 6.65 4.43
C TRP A 140 0.50 7.65 5.45
N THR A 141 -0.27 8.63 4.97
CA THR A 141 -0.91 9.64 5.85
C THR A 141 -1.88 9.02 6.85
N MET A 142 -2.58 7.96 6.45
CA MET A 142 -3.49 7.22 7.33
C MET A 142 -2.73 6.44 8.41
N PHE A 143 -1.52 5.97 8.08
CA PHE A 143 -0.67 5.23 9.01
C PHE A 143 -0.10 6.19 10.05
N ALA A 144 0.37 7.36 9.59
CA ALA A 144 0.86 8.42 10.45
C ALA A 144 -0.19 8.86 11.48
N GLN A 145 -1.46 9.02 11.07
CA GLN A 145 -2.53 9.38 12.00
C GLN A 145 -2.79 8.34 13.09
N ILE A 146 -2.74 7.04 12.74
CA ILE A 146 -2.86 5.97 13.73
C ILE A 146 -1.72 6.03 14.73
N CYS A 147 -0.48 6.18 14.25
CA CYS A 147 0.69 6.25 15.11
C CYS A 147 0.71 7.50 15.98
N ASN A 148 0.29 8.65 15.46
CA ASN A 148 0.19 9.89 16.22
C ASN A 148 -0.85 9.80 17.33
N LYS A 149 -1.95 9.07 17.11
CA LYS A 149 -3.03 8.93 18.08
C LYS A 149 -2.78 7.82 19.10
N TYR A 150 -2.15 6.72 18.68
CA TYR A 150 -2.06 5.49 19.48
C TYR A 150 -0.63 5.02 19.74
N GLY A 151 0.38 5.66 19.17
CA GLY A 151 1.78 5.29 19.30
C GLY A 151 2.19 4.04 18.52
N LEU A 152 3.32 3.47 18.91
CA LEU A 152 3.87 2.23 18.36
C LEU A 152 4.15 1.23 19.48
N CYS A 153 4.20 -0.05 19.12
CA CYS A 153 4.38 -1.16 20.05
C CYS A 153 5.42 -2.14 19.48
N PRO A 154 6.36 -2.69 20.27
CA PRO A 154 7.18 -3.83 19.86
C PRO A 154 6.33 -5.03 19.47
N LYS A 155 6.77 -5.80 18.48
CA LYS A 155 6.04 -6.98 18.01
C LYS A 155 5.84 -8.02 19.11
N GLU A 156 6.79 -8.18 20.04
CA GLU A 156 6.68 -9.16 21.13
C GLU A 156 5.54 -8.85 22.11
N LEU A 157 5.16 -7.58 22.24
CA LEU A 157 4.14 -7.10 23.18
C LEU A 157 2.72 -7.07 22.61
N MET A 158 2.58 -7.18 21.28
CA MET A 158 1.31 -7.49 20.63
C MET A 158 1.58 -8.31 19.37
N GLN A 159 1.64 -9.63 19.56
CA GLN A 159 2.00 -10.57 18.51
C GLN A 159 0.89 -10.72 17.46
N GLU A 160 1.24 -11.31 16.32
CA GLU A 160 0.29 -11.72 15.31
C GLU A 160 -0.65 -12.82 15.84
N THR A 161 -1.95 -12.66 15.60
CA THR A 161 -2.95 -13.73 15.72
C THR A 161 -3.17 -14.44 14.38
N ILE A 162 -3.84 -15.59 14.40
CA ILE A 162 -4.30 -16.28 13.17
C ILE A 162 -5.07 -15.30 12.27
N THR A 163 -5.95 -14.50 12.84
CA THR A 163 -6.77 -13.54 12.10
C THR A 163 -5.96 -12.37 11.55
N SER A 164 -5.00 -11.83 12.32
CA SER A 164 -4.15 -10.75 11.80
C SER A 164 -3.38 -11.18 10.54
N SER A 165 -2.96 -12.45 10.51
CA SER A 165 -2.30 -13.11 9.38
C SER A 165 -3.25 -13.67 8.31
N SER A 166 -4.57 -13.61 8.51
CA SER A 166 -5.61 -14.10 7.60
C SER A 166 -6.93 -13.34 7.85
N SER A 167 -7.00 -12.11 7.34
CA SER A 167 -7.97 -11.09 7.77
C SER A 167 -9.35 -11.22 7.15
N TYR A 168 -9.55 -12.11 6.16
CA TYR A 168 -10.80 -12.22 5.41
C TYR A 168 -12.03 -12.39 6.31
N GLN A 169 -11.96 -13.26 7.32
CA GLN A 169 -13.13 -13.55 8.15
C GLN A 169 -13.51 -12.37 9.06
N VAL A 170 -12.54 -11.72 9.72
CA VAL A 170 -12.86 -10.54 10.56
C VAL A 170 -13.38 -9.39 9.73
N ASN A 171 -12.80 -9.16 8.54
CA ASN A 171 -13.27 -8.12 7.63
C ASN A 171 -14.72 -8.41 7.18
N LYS A 172 -15.04 -9.67 6.85
CA LYS A 172 -16.40 -10.07 6.49
C LYS A 172 -17.40 -9.79 7.61
N VAL A 173 -17.07 -10.14 8.85
CA VAL A 173 -17.95 -9.91 10.01
C VAL A 173 -18.13 -8.41 10.26
N VAL A 174 -17.04 -7.64 10.34
CA VAL A 174 -17.09 -6.20 10.61
C VAL A 174 -17.80 -5.45 9.48
N CYS A 175 -17.51 -5.74 8.21
CA CYS A 175 -18.21 -5.12 7.08
C CYS A 175 -19.71 -5.44 7.06
N THR A 176 -20.10 -6.66 7.44
CA THR A 176 -21.52 -7.02 7.58
C THR A 176 -22.19 -6.19 8.68
N LYS A 177 -21.55 -6.08 9.85
CA LYS A 177 -22.05 -5.23 10.95
C LYS A 177 -22.13 -3.76 10.53
N LEU A 178 -21.15 -3.23 9.82
CA LEU A 178 -21.12 -1.84 9.37
C LEU A 178 -22.25 -1.54 8.37
N ARG A 179 -22.48 -2.40 7.37
CA ARG A 179 -23.61 -2.24 6.43
C ARG A 179 -24.96 -2.30 7.13
N TYR A 180 -25.14 -3.25 8.05
CA TYR A 180 -26.36 -3.34 8.84
C TYR A 180 -26.55 -2.10 9.73
N SER A 181 -25.46 -1.60 10.32
CA SER A 181 -25.46 -0.38 11.13
C SER A 181 -25.82 0.86 10.31
N ALA A 182 -25.33 0.97 9.07
CA ALA A 182 -25.74 2.04 8.15
C ALA A 182 -27.26 2.02 7.91
N LYS A 183 -27.87 0.84 7.73
CA LYS A 183 -29.33 0.70 7.64
C LYS A 183 -30.01 1.17 8.93
N ILE A 184 -29.56 0.70 10.10
CA ILE A 184 -30.11 1.09 11.41
C ILE A 184 -30.10 2.61 11.59
N LEU A 185 -28.97 3.26 11.29
CA LEU A 185 -28.83 4.71 11.44
C LEU A 185 -29.82 5.46 10.53
N ARG A 186 -30.02 4.98 9.31
CA ARG A 186 -30.98 5.59 8.37
C ARG A 186 -32.43 5.42 8.80
N ASP A 187 -32.79 4.25 9.32
CA ASP A 187 -34.15 4.01 9.82
C ASP A 187 -34.42 4.84 11.07
N LEU A 188 -33.47 4.87 12.02
CA LEU A 188 -33.55 5.72 13.20
C LEU A 188 -33.72 7.19 12.82
N TYR A 189 -32.96 7.68 11.83
CA TYR A 189 -33.11 9.06 11.35
C TYR A 189 -34.48 9.34 10.71
N LYS A 190 -35.08 8.37 10.02
CA LYS A 190 -36.43 8.53 9.47
C LYS A 190 -37.48 8.69 10.57
N GLU A 191 -37.32 7.94 11.66
CA GLU A 191 -38.24 7.96 12.80
C GLU A 191 -38.08 9.23 13.63
N THR A 192 -36.85 9.65 13.90
CA THR A 192 -36.60 10.67 14.93
C THR A 192 -36.07 11.99 14.42
N LYS A 193 -35.52 12.01 13.19
CA LYS A 193 -34.86 13.18 12.59
C LYS A 193 -33.74 13.78 13.45
N SER A 194 -33.22 13.02 14.41
CA SER A 194 -32.24 13.49 15.40
C SER A 194 -30.84 12.94 15.13
N VAL A 195 -29.91 13.82 14.79
CA VAL A 195 -28.48 13.46 14.66
C VAL A 195 -27.90 13.02 16.01
N GLU A 196 -28.36 13.59 17.13
CA GLU A 196 -27.89 13.23 18.46
C GLU A 196 -28.18 11.76 18.79
N GLU A 197 -29.35 11.25 18.42
CA GLU A 197 -29.69 9.84 18.61
C GLU A 197 -28.87 8.92 17.70
N LEU A 198 -28.53 9.36 16.48
CA LEU A 198 -27.60 8.63 15.63
C LEU A 198 -26.22 8.52 16.27
N ARG A 199 -25.73 9.59 16.92
CA ARG A 199 -24.45 9.59 17.65
C ARG A 199 -24.46 8.60 18.81
N LYS A 200 -25.53 8.60 19.62
CA LYS A 200 -25.71 7.62 20.71
C LYS A 200 -25.70 6.20 20.17
N LYS A 201 -26.43 5.95 19.07
CA LYS A 201 -26.46 4.62 18.45
C LYS A 201 -25.10 4.20 17.89
N LYS A 202 -24.35 5.13 17.29
CA LYS A 202 -22.98 4.89 16.82
C LYS A 202 -22.07 4.40 17.94
N GLU A 203 -22.14 5.00 19.12
CA GLU A 203 -21.31 4.57 20.27
C GLU A 203 -21.60 3.13 20.70
N GLU A 204 -22.86 2.71 20.71
CA GLU A 204 -23.23 1.30 20.97
C GLU A 204 -22.62 0.37 19.91
N ILE A 205 -22.75 0.74 18.64
CA ILE A 205 -22.18 -0.04 17.52
C ILE A 205 -20.66 -0.14 17.65
N LEU A 206 -19.97 0.93 18.03
CA LEU A 206 -18.51 0.92 18.21
C LEU A 206 -18.08 0.02 19.36
N LYS A 207 -18.84 -0.07 20.46
CA LYS A 207 -18.56 -1.04 21.54
C LYS A 207 -18.63 -2.47 21.03
N GLU A 208 -19.61 -2.79 20.18
CA GLU A 208 -19.70 -4.12 19.57
C GLU A 208 -18.52 -4.41 18.62
N ILE A 209 -18.12 -3.43 17.80
CA ILE A 209 -16.98 -3.56 16.89
C ILE A 209 -15.67 -3.74 17.67
N TRP A 210 -15.46 -2.97 18.74
CA TRP A 210 -14.33 -3.13 19.64
C TRP A 210 -14.23 -4.57 20.17
N ASN A 211 -15.34 -5.12 20.65
CA ASN A 211 -15.38 -6.50 21.15
C ASN A 211 -15.01 -7.52 20.06
N ILE A 212 -15.54 -7.35 18.85
CA ILE A 212 -15.19 -8.21 17.70
C ILE A 212 -13.68 -8.14 17.42
N LEU A 213 -13.10 -6.94 17.37
CA LEU A 213 -11.67 -6.78 17.11
C LEU A 213 -10.81 -7.40 18.23
N CYS A 214 -11.15 -7.18 19.51
CA CYS A 214 -10.44 -7.79 20.63
C CYS A 214 -10.48 -9.33 20.59
N ILE A 215 -11.63 -9.93 20.25
CA ILE A 215 -11.77 -11.39 20.10
C ILE A 215 -10.82 -11.92 19.02
N HIS A 216 -10.63 -11.19 17.93
CA HIS A 216 -9.86 -11.65 16.77
C HIS A 216 -8.37 -11.31 16.80
N LEU A 217 -8.01 -10.17 17.37
CA LEU A 217 -6.68 -9.55 17.27
C LEU A 217 -5.97 -9.41 18.62
N GLY A 218 -6.68 -9.70 19.72
CA GLY A 218 -6.22 -9.42 21.07
C GLY A 218 -6.49 -7.97 21.49
N THR A 219 -6.43 -7.72 22.80
CA THR A 219 -6.61 -6.37 23.36
C THR A 219 -5.30 -5.59 23.23
N PRO A 220 -5.30 -4.39 22.62
CA PRO A 220 -4.09 -3.58 22.53
C PRO A 220 -3.55 -3.20 23.92
N PRO A 221 -2.24 -3.32 24.18
CA PRO A 221 -1.64 -2.92 25.44
C PRO A 221 -1.67 -1.39 25.60
N GLN A 222 -1.99 -0.92 26.82
CA GLN A 222 -1.97 0.50 27.17
C GLN A 222 -0.64 0.95 27.80
N LEU A 223 0.05 0.03 28.47
CA LEU A 223 1.38 0.21 29.04
C LEU A 223 2.27 -0.93 28.55
N LEU A 224 3.51 -0.58 28.22
CA LEU A 224 4.52 -1.46 27.67
C LEU A 224 5.63 -1.62 28.70
N THR A 225 6.05 -2.87 28.90
CA THR A 225 7.34 -3.18 29.50
C THR A 225 8.15 -3.94 28.47
N TYR A 226 9.09 -3.25 27.83
CA TYR A 226 9.93 -3.81 26.78
C TYR A 226 11.33 -4.11 27.32
N GLU A 227 11.76 -5.36 27.20
CA GLU A 227 13.04 -5.86 27.66
C GLU A 227 13.81 -6.41 26.46
N TYR A 228 15.07 -6.01 26.30
CA TYR A 228 15.89 -6.40 25.15
C TYR A 228 17.37 -6.38 25.49
N TYR A 229 18.18 -7.08 24.68
CA TYR A 229 19.62 -6.96 24.69
C TYR A 229 20.07 -6.12 23.51
N ASP A 230 20.98 -5.17 23.75
CA ASP A 230 21.62 -4.42 22.67
C ASP A 230 22.75 -5.22 22.00
N LYS A 231 23.39 -4.64 21.00
CA LYS A 231 24.54 -5.22 20.27
C LYS A 231 25.74 -5.53 21.19
N GLU A 232 25.85 -4.89 22.35
CA GLU A 232 26.89 -5.14 23.35
C GLU A 232 26.49 -6.23 24.35
N LYS A 233 25.34 -6.89 24.13
CA LYS A 233 24.74 -7.90 25.01
C LYS A 233 24.38 -7.35 26.39
N LYS A 234 24.16 -6.03 26.51
CA LYS A 234 23.69 -5.41 27.74
C LYS A 234 22.18 -5.46 27.80
N PHE A 235 21.65 -5.88 28.94
CA PHE A 235 20.22 -5.88 29.21
C PHE A 235 19.69 -4.45 29.37
N ASN A 236 18.62 -4.14 28.64
CA ASN A 236 17.91 -2.87 28.67
C ASN A 236 16.43 -3.12 28.95
N LYS A 237 15.79 -2.17 29.64
CA LYS A 237 14.37 -2.23 30.00
C LYS A 237 13.71 -0.86 29.92
N MET A 238 12.60 -0.79 29.19
CA MET A 238 11.69 0.34 29.17
C MET A 238 10.37 -0.09 29.83
N ALA A 239 10.19 0.23 31.11
CA ALA A 239 9.06 -0.22 31.90
C ALA A 239 7.96 0.84 32.03
N ASN A 240 6.70 0.39 32.00
CA ASN A 240 5.50 1.20 32.23
C ASN A 240 5.42 2.46 31.36
N ILE A 241 5.85 2.36 30.11
CA ILE A 241 5.70 3.45 29.13
C ILE A 241 4.48 3.21 28.25
N THR A 242 3.83 4.26 27.81
CA THR A 242 2.77 4.20 26.81
C THR A 242 3.34 3.89 25.42
N PRO A 243 2.54 3.37 24.49
CA PRO A 243 2.92 3.25 23.09
C PRO A 243 3.38 4.58 22.43
N ILE A 244 2.85 5.73 22.86
CA ILE A 244 3.26 7.05 22.37
C ILE A 244 4.68 7.36 22.85
N GLU A 245 4.95 7.20 24.15
CA GLU A 245 6.30 7.39 24.70
C GLU A 245 7.30 6.41 24.07
N PHE A 246 6.89 5.18 23.74
CA PHE A 246 7.74 4.23 23.02
C PHE A 246 8.08 4.74 21.61
N MET A 247 7.10 5.24 20.87
CA MET A 247 7.32 5.86 19.55
C MET A 247 8.28 7.04 19.65
N GLU A 248 8.07 7.97 20.59
CA GLU A 248 8.93 9.15 20.78
C GLU A 248 10.37 8.77 21.15
N LYS A 249 10.57 7.68 21.89
CA LYS A 249 11.91 7.18 22.27
C LYS A 249 12.62 6.44 21.13
N THR A 250 11.89 5.91 20.15
CA THR A 250 12.43 5.03 19.11
C THR A 250 12.50 5.67 17.73
N LEU A 251 11.73 6.73 17.47
CA LEU A 251 11.81 7.49 16.23
C LEU A 251 12.70 8.72 16.41
N GLU A 252 13.47 9.02 15.36
CA GLU A 252 14.31 10.22 15.28
C GLU A 252 13.56 11.38 14.63
N HIS A 253 12.78 11.08 13.59
CA HIS A 253 11.98 12.05 12.85
C HIS A 253 10.51 11.88 13.15
N LYS A 254 9.78 12.99 13.18
CA LYS A 254 8.33 12.96 13.39
C LYS A 254 7.65 12.51 12.10
N LEU A 255 6.49 11.88 12.21
CA LEU A 255 5.77 11.40 11.03
C LEU A 255 5.25 12.56 10.17
N GLU A 256 5.03 13.73 10.77
CA GLU A 256 4.70 14.98 10.09
C GLU A 256 5.86 15.57 9.29
N ASP A 257 7.10 15.10 9.50
CA ASP A 257 8.25 15.53 8.70
C ASP A 257 8.21 14.91 7.29
N TYR A 258 7.34 13.92 7.06
CA TYR A 258 7.18 13.23 5.78
C TYR A 258 6.01 13.82 4.97
N VAL A 259 6.12 13.72 3.65
CA VAL A 259 5.04 14.00 2.71
C VAL A 259 4.95 12.90 1.66
N CYS A 260 3.73 12.62 1.20
CA CYS A 260 3.48 11.70 0.12
C CYS A 260 3.65 12.44 -1.22
N LEU A 261 4.65 12.07 -2.01
CA LEU A 261 4.75 12.46 -3.41
C LEU A 261 3.97 11.45 -4.24
N VAL A 262 3.20 11.91 -5.21
CA VAL A 262 2.58 11.04 -6.23
C VAL A 262 3.04 11.40 -7.63
N ASN A 263 3.04 10.43 -8.54
CA ASN A 263 3.22 10.66 -9.96
C ASN A 263 1.95 10.21 -10.68
N ASP A 264 1.07 11.18 -10.85
CA ASP A 264 -0.16 11.07 -11.61
C ASP A 264 -0.02 11.87 -12.91
N PRO A 265 0.28 11.19 -14.03
CA PRO A 265 0.48 11.84 -15.33
C PRO A 265 -0.83 12.22 -16.02
N ARG A 266 -2.01 12.03 -15.39
CA ARG A 266 -3.28 12.49 -15.97
C ARG A 266 -3.26 14.01 -16.07
N GLU A 267 -3.59 14.53 -17.26
CA GLU A 267 -3.65 15.97 -17.52
C GLU A 267 -4.56 16.70 -16.51
N THR A 268 -5.65 16.05 -16.10
CA THR A 268 -6.58 16.59 -15.10
C THR A 268 -5.95 16.84 -13.74
N SER A 269 -4.87 16.15 -13.39
CA SER A 269 -4.25 16.26 -12.07
C SER A 269 -3.23 17.40 -12.02
N GLY A 270 -2.40 17.52 -13.07
CA GLY A 270 -1.36 18.53 -13.20
C GLY A 270 -0.21 18.35 -12.20
N TYR A 271 1.02 18.68 -12.62
CA TYR A 271 2.20 18.59 -11.74
C TYR A 271 2.36 19.83 -10.85
N ASN A 272 3.09 19.64 -9.74
CA ASN A 272 3.34 20.62 -8.70
C ASN A 272 2.04 21.16 -8.10
N LYS A 273 1.10 20.25 -7.85
CA LYS A 273 -0.20 20.52 -7.24
C LYS A 273 -0.45 19.56 -6.09
N MET A 274 -1.10 20.08 -5.04
CA MET A 274 -1.63 19.25 -3.97
C MET A 274 -2.90 18.57 -4.46
N LEU A 275 -3.02 17.27 -4.19
CA LEU A 275 -4.20 16.45 -4.46
C LEU A 275 -4.69 15.81 -3.16
N THR A 276 -5.99 15.55 -3.09
CA THR A 276 -6.62 14.75 -2.04
C THR A 276 -7.76 13.95 -2.67
N ILE A 277 -8.28 12.96 -1.94
CA ILE A 277 -9.36 12.10 -2.42
C ILE A 277 -10.52 12.23 -1.46
N GLU A 278 -11.68 12.56 -2.01
CA GLU A 278 -12.92 12.72 -1.26
C GLU A 278 -13.20 11.47 -0.42
N HIS A 279 -13.47 11.68 0.88
CA HIS A 279 -13.77 10.61 1.84
C HIS A 279 -12.71 9.50 1.99
N LEU A 280 -11.47 9.70 1.54
CA LEU A 280 -10.36 8.78 1.84
C LEU A 280 -9.75 9.13 3.21
N GLY A 281 -9.86 8.21 4.16
CA GLY A 281 -9.31 8.37 5.50
C GLY A 281 -9.66 7.21 6.43
N ASN A 282 -9.11 7.26 7.64
CA ASN A 282 -9.39 6.28 8.70
C ASN A 282 -9.73 6.96 10.04
N VAL A 283 -9.07 8.04 10.44
CA VAL A 283 -9.37 8.75 11.70
C VAL A 283 -10.32 9.92 11.46
N HIS A 284 -11.51 9.90 12.05
CA HIS A 284 -12.45 11.02 11.93
C HIS A 284 -11.92 12.26 12.67
N GLY A 285 -11.93 13.41 11.99
CA GLY A 285 -11.37 14.66 12.51
C GLY A 285 -9.83 14.74 12.48
N GLY A 286 -9.16 13.70 11.95
CA GLY A 286 -7.74 13.74 11.67
C GLY A 286 -7.42 14.42 10.33
N ASP A 287 -6.14 14.40 9.95
CA ASP A 287 -5.68 14.99 8.70
C ASP A 287 -6.31 14.31 7.48
N ILE A 288 -6.53 15.08 6.42
CA ILE A 288 -6.90 14.50 5.12
C ILE A 288 -5.67 13.86 4.46
N VAL A 289 -5.87 12.83 3.64
CA VAL A 289 -4.80 12.30 2.79
C VAL A 289 -4.39 13.38 1.79
N ARG A 290 -3.10 13.74 1.76
CA ARG A 290 -2.56 14.77 0.87
C ARG A 290 -1.41 14.22 0.06
N TYR A 291 -1.44 14.49 -1.23
CA TYR A 291 -0.41 14.12 -2.17
C TYR A 291 0.16 15.36 -2.83
N LEU A 292 1.48 15.45 -2.97
CA LEU A 292 2.10 16.41 -3.87
C LEU A 292 2.37 15.70 -5.20
N ASN A 293 1.66 16.07 -6.26
CA ASN A 293 1.88 15.48 -7.58
C ASN A 293 3.15 16.05 -8.22
N VAL A 294 4.10 15.19 -8.60
CA VAL A 294 5.40 15.57 -9.15
C VAL A 294 5.78 14.74 -10.36
N GLU A 295 6.71 15.26 -11.15
CA GLU A 295 7.38 14.52 -12.21
C GLU A 295 8.12 13.30 -11.62
N ILE A 296 8.14 12.20 -12.38
CA ILE A 296 8.68 10.93 -11.90
C ILE A 296 10.19 11.00 -11.57
N ASP A 297 10.93 11.85 -12.29
CA ASP A 297 12.37 12.04 -12.06
C ASP A 297 12.63 12.84 -10.75
N VAL A 298 11.69 13.68 -10.30
CA VAL A 298 11.77 14.34 -8.98
C VAL A 298 11.68 13.30 -7.87
N MET A 299 10.82 12.29 -8.02
CA MET A 299 10.76 11.18 -7.05
C MET A 299 12.08 10.42 -6.99
N LEU A 300 12.66 10.05 -8.13
CA LEU A 300 13.94 9.34 -8.19
C LEU A 300 15.04 10.11 -7.49
N GLU A 301 15.13 11.43 -7.70
CA GLU A 301 16.13 12.27 -7.03
C GLU A 301 15.90 12.35 -5.51
N CYS A 302 14.65 12.46 -5.06
CA CYS A 302 14.34 12.43 -3.63
C CYS A 302 14.71 11.08 -2.99
N ILE A 303 14.42 9.97 -3.66
CA ILE A 303 14.82 8.62 -3.22
C ILE A 303 16.34 8.50 -3.15
N ARG A 304 17.06 9.01 -4.17
CA ARG A 304 18.53 9.02 -4.19
C ARG A 304 19.08 9.74 -2.98
N LYS A 305 18.60 10.95 -2.68
CA LYS A 305 19.02 11.73 -1.50
C LYS A 305 18.73 10.98 -0.19
N ALA A 306 17.52 10.43 -0.04
CA ALA A 306 17.15 9.68 1.16
C ALA A 306 18.10 8.50 1.41
N ILE A 307 18.34 7.66 0.40
CA ILE A 307 19.14 6.43 0.56
C ILE A 307 20.65 6.72 0.60
N VAL A 308 21.14 7.59 -0.27
CA VAL A 308 22.59 7.83 -0.43
C VAL A 308 23.10 8.78 0.66
N GLU A 309 22.39 9.86 0.92
CA GLU A 309 22.85 10.96 1.78
C GLU A 309 22.35 10.80 3.21
N GLN A 310 21.07 10.46 3.40
CA GLN A 310 20.46 10.31 4.74
C GLN A 310 20.55 8.89 5.30
N LYS A 311 20.87 7.88 4.46
CA LYS A 311 20.79 6.46 4.83
C LYS A 311 19.42 6.05 5.35
N GLU A 312 18.37 6.64 4.76
CA GLU A 312 16.97 6.38 5.11
C GLU A 312 16.30 5.50 4.06
N PRO A 313 15.52 4.49 4.48
CA PRO A 313 14.67 3.73 3.57
C PRO A 313 13.47 4.58 3.14
N VAL A 314 12.86 4.26 1.99
CA VAL A 314 11.72 5.01 1.44
C VAL A 314 10.52 4.09 1.24
N TRP A 315 9.41 4.38 1.93
CA TRP A 315 8.12 3.77 1.65
C TRP A 315 7.64 4.16 0.26
N PHE A 316 7.10 3.20 -0.49
CA PHE A 316 6.50 3.48 -1.79
C PHE A 316 5.29 2.59 -2.08
N GLY A 317 4.40 3.11 -2.92
CA GLY A 317 3.24 2.43 -3.45
C GLY A 317 3.31 2.27 -4.97
N SER A 318 2.95 1.08 -5.46
CA SER A 318 3.02 0.72 -6.87
C SER A 318 1.88 -0.21 -7.28
N ASP A 319 1.71 -0.40 -8.58
CA ASP A 319 1.06 -1.60 -9.10
C ASP A 319 2.09 -2.73 -9.21
N VAL A 320 2.11 -3.66 -8.26
CA VAL A 320 3.18 -4.67 -8.15
C VAL A 320 3.05 -5.82 -9.16
N SER A 321 1.90 -5.96 -9.81
CA SER A 321 1.58 -7.16 -10.61
C SER A 321 2.19 -7.17 -12.01
N PRO A 322 2.14 -6.07 -12.78
CA PRO A 322 2.65 -6.07 -14.15
C PRO A 322 4.15 -6.34 -14.17
N GLN A 323 4.60 -7.17 -15.11
CA GLN A 323 6.02 -7.24 -15.48
C GLN A 323 6.97 -7.56 -14.29
N PHE A 324 6.48 -8.36 -13.34
CA PHE A 324 7.22 -8.79 -12.15
C PHE A 324 7.45 -10.31 -12.12
N ASP A 325 8.70 -10.73 -12.26
CA ASP A 325 9.08 -12.11 -12.05
C ASP A 325 9.33 -12.38 -10.56
N ARG A 326 8.28 -12.84 -9.86
CA ARG A 326 8.31 -13.14 -8.42
C ARG A 326 9.34 -14.20 -8.04
N ALA A 327 9.63 -15.15 -8.93
CA ALA A 327 10.55 -16.23 -8.64
C ALA A 327 11.98 -15.69 -8.47
N ASN A 328 12.42 -14.84 -9.39
CA ASN A 328 13.75 -14.24 -9.38
C ASN A 328 13.80 -12.91 -8.60
N GLY A 329 12.65 -12.30 -8.31
CA GLY A 329 12.56 -11.00 -7.63
C GLY A 329 12.98 -9.84 -8.54
N ILE A 330 12.50 -9.83 -9.79
CA ILE A 330 12.92 -8.84 -10.80
C ILE A 330 11.70 -8.08 -11.33
N PHE A 331 11.69 -6.77 -11.15
CA PHE A 331 10.76 -5.85 -11.82
C PHE A 331 11.47 -5.21 -13.01
N ASP A 332 11.01 -5.52 -14.23
CA ASP A 332 11.50 -4.92 -15.47
C ASP A 332 10.36 -4.80 -16.48
N GLU A 333 10.21 -3.64 -17.13
CA GLU A 333 9.14 -3.37 -18.10
C GLU A 333 8.98 -4.45 -19.19
N LYS A 334 10.07 -5.15 -19.56
CA LYS A 334 10.11 -6.16 -20.62
C LYS A 334 10.32 -7.58 -20.08
N MET A 335 9.99 -7.82 -18.80
CA MET A 335 10.17 -9.10 -18.14
C MET A 335 9.35 -10.23 -18.79
N PHE A 336 8.14 -9.93 -19.28
CA PHE A 336 7.26 -10.86 -19.97
C PHE A 336 6.93 -10.37 -21.38
N LEU A 337 7.25 -11.18 -22.39
CA LEU A 337 7.07 -10.90 -23.81
C LEU A 337 5.63 -11.20 -24.28
N ILE A 338 4.65 -10.51 -23.68
CA ILE A 338 3.22 -10.80 -23.85
C ILE A 338 2.76 -10.59 -25.30
N ASP A 339 3.06 -9.44 -25.89
CA ASP A 339 2.58 -9.10 -27.24
C ASP A 339 3.23 -9.98 -28.31
N GLU A 340 4.54 -10.26 -28.17
CA GLU A 340 5.26 -11.17 -29.05
C GLU A 340 4.71 -12.60 -28.97
N PHE A 341 4.35 -13.06 -27.77
CA PHE A 341 3.83 -14.39 -27.56
C PHE A 341 2.44 -14.59 -28.16
N TYR A 342 1.53 -13.63 -27.98
CA TYR A 342 0.18 -13.71 -28.52
C TYR A 342 0.09 -13.25 -29.99
N GLY A 343 1.13 -12.58 -30.50
CA GLY A 343 1.18 -12.07 -31.87
C GLY A 343 0.17 -10.95 -32.10
N SER A 344 -0.12 -10.17 -31.08
CA SER A 344 -1.12 -9.11 -31.05
C SER A 344 -0.72 -8.02 -30.08
N ASP A 345 -1.16 -6.79 -30.35
CA ASP A 345 -0.97 -5.63 -29.49
C ASP A 345 -1.90 -5.72 -28.27
N ILE A 346 -1.59 -6.58 -27.30
CA ILE A 346 -2.40 -6.83 -26.10
C ILE A 346 -2.16 -5.73 -25.07
N ILE A 347 -0.90 -5.41 -24.81
CA ILE A 347 -0.54 -4.32 -23.90
C ILE A 347 -0.82 -2.98 -24.58
N GLY A 348 -0.50 -2.83 -25.88
CA GLY A 348 -0.74 -1.58 -26.58
C GLY A 348 0.27 -0.49 -26.23
N LYS A 349 0.13 0.67 -26.89
CA LYS A 349 0.68 1.94 -26.41
C LYS A 349 -0.19 2.51 -25.29
N PHE A 350 -0.33 1.75 -24.20
CA PHE A 350 -1.18 2.14 -23.10
C PHE A 350 -0.35 2.84 -22.04
N GLU A 351 -0.22 4.16 -22.16
CA GLU A 351 0.64 4.96 -21.30
C GLU A 351 0.13 4.95 -19.85
N LYS A 352 0.98 5.36 -18.91
CA LYS A 352 0.65 5.34 -17.48
C LYS A 352 -0.64 6.12 -17.16
N ALA A 353 -0.88 7.25 -17.82
CA ALA A 353 -2.11 8.03 -17.68
C ALA A 353 -3.34 7.26 -18.17
N ASP A 354 -3.24 6.62 -19.34
CA ASP A 354 -4.34 5.84 -19.92
C ASP A 354 -4.68 4.66 -19.01
N ARG A 355 -3.68 3.96 -18.48
CA ARG A 355 -3.91 2.84 -17.56
C ARG A 355 -4.66 3.24 -16.29
N LEU A 356 -4.43 4.45 -15.77
CA LEU A 356 -5.19 5.01 -14.64
C LEU A 356 -6.63 5.37 -15.05
N ILE A 357 -6.81 5.98 -16.22
CA ILE A 357 -8.13 6.44 -16.71
C ILE A 357 -9.05 5.26 -17.04
N PHE A 358 -8.52 4.25 -17.72
CA PHE A 358 -9.28 3.12 -18.24
C PHE A 358 -9.28 1.91 -17.29
N GLY A 359 -8.78 2.08 -16.06
CA GLY A 359 -8.90 1.08 -15.00
C GLY A 359 -7.99 -0.14 -15.14
N GLN A 360 -6.91 -0.04 -15.93
CA GLN A 360 -5.94 -1.11 -16.12
C GLN A 360 -4.87 -1.16 -15.02
N SER A 361 -4.59 -0.03 -14.38
CA SER A 361 -3.61 0.05 -13.29
C SER A 361 -4.05 1.05 -12.24
N ALA A 362 -3.68 0.77 -11.01
CA ALA A 362 -3.76 1.64 -9.85
C ALA A 362 -2.75 1.14 -8.82
N MET A 363 -2.53 1.90 -7.75
CA MET A 363 -1.68 1.42 -6.67
C MET A 363 -2.32 0.21 -5.96
N THR A 364 -1.61 -0.91 -5.96
CA THR A 364 -2.07 -2.20 -5.43
C THR A 364 -1.24 -2.69 -4.26
N HIS A 365 0.01 -2.25 -4.10
CA HIS A 365 0.88 -2.76 -3.04
C HIS A 365 1.92 -1.73 -2.61
N ALA A 366 2.25 -1.75 -1.31
CA ALA A 366 3.29 -0.91 -0.73
C ALA A 366 4.49 -1.75 -0.29
N MET A 367 5.69 -1.21 -0.49
CA MET A 367 6.98 -1.83 -0.20
C MET A 367 7.98 -0.74 0.24
N VAL A 368 9.24 -1.12 0.45
CA VAL A 368 10.28 -0.19 0.89
C VAL A 368 11.48 -0.24 -0.04
N PHE A 369 11.98 0.92 -0.49
CA PHE A 369 13.30 1.01 -1.10
C PHE A 369 14.36 1.09 -0.01
N CYS A 370 15.31 0.15 -0.03
CA CYS A 370 16.41 0.06 0.95
C CYS A 370 17.81 0.11 0.30
N GLY A 371 17.87 0.46 -0.98
CA GLY A 371 19.11 0.61 -1.73
C GLY A 371 18.87 1.11 -3.15
N VAL A 372 19.91 1.69 -3.74
CA VAL A 372 19.94 2.14 -5.14
C VAL A 372 21.28 1.79 -5.75
N ASP A 373 21.26 1.50 -7.04
CA ASP A 373 22.46 1.49 -7.86
C ASP A 373 22.48 2.74 -8.73
N VAL A 374 23.55 3.53 -8.64
CA VAL A 374 23.74 4.78 -9.40
C VAL A 374 24.88 4.63 -10.39
N ASP A 375 24.73 5.25 -11.56
CA ASP A 375 25.82 5.34 -12.54
C ASP A 375 26.85 6.42 -12.17
N ASP A 376 27.88 6.57 -13.00
CA ASP A 376 28.95 7.56 -12.82
C ASP A 376 28.45 9.02 -12.80
N ASN A 377 27.25 9.29 -13.31
CA ASN A 377 26.60 10.59 -13.28
C ASN A 377 25.64 10.76 -12.09
N GLY A 378 25.57 9.77 -11.19
CA GLY A 378 24.68 9.76 -10.04
C GLY A 378 23.23 9.39 -10.36
N LYS A 379 22.90 8.95 -11.58
CA LYS A 379 21.53 8.57 -11.96
C LYS A 379 21.24 7.13 -11.55
N ILE A 380 20.09 6.93 -10.90
CA ILE A 380 19.63 5.60 -10.50
C ILE A 380 19.40 4.73 -11.75
N GLN A 381 19.92 3.50 -11.72
CA GLN A 381 19.70 2.46 -12.73
C GLN A 381 18.72 1.38 -12.24
N LYS A 382 18.84 1.00 -10.97
CA LYS A 382 17.96 0.03 -10.30
C LYS A 382 17.86 0.29 -8.80
N LEU A 383 16.78 -0.18 -8.19
CA LEU A 383 16.46 -0.02 -6.78
C LEU A 383 16.36 -1.38 -6.08
N LYS A 384 16.83 -1.43 -4.83
CA LYS A 384 16.63 -2.59 -3.95
C LYS A 384 15.31 -2.42 -3.22
N VAL A 385 14.45 -3.42 -3.35
CA VAL A 385 13.11 -3.42 -2.76
C VAL A 385 13.04 -4.46 -1.65
N GLU A 386 12.60 -4.03 -0.48
CA GLU A 386 12.20 -4.91 0.61
C GLU A 386 10.68 -5.12 0.55
N ASN A 387 10.26 -6.37 0.45
CA ASN A 387 8.85 -6.76 0.43
C ASN A 387 8.42 -7.32 1.81
N SER A 388 7.13 -7.59 1.97
CA SER A 388 6.53 -8.10 3.21
C SER A 388 5.85 -9.46 3.00
N TRP A 389 6.46 -10.35 2.21
CA TRP A 389 5.92 -11.68 1.88
C TRP A 389 6.79 -12.84 2.40
N GLY A 390 7.69 -12.57 3.35
CA GLY A 390 8.64 -13.56 3.89
C GLY A 390 9.87 -13.78 3.02
N ASP A 391 10.75 -14.67 3.48
CA ASP A 391 12.09 -14.93 2.90
C ASP A 391 12.14 -16.09 1.91
N GLN A 392 11.03 -16.81 1.72
CA GLN A 392 10.99 -18.04 0.92
C GLN A 392 10.97 -17.78 -0.60
N THR A 393 10.78 -16.53 -1.03
CA THR A 393 10.69 -16.16 -2.45
C THR A 393 11.59 -14.96 -2.75
N GLN A 394 11.79 -14.67 -4.04
CA GLN A 394 12.66 -13.58 -4.50
C GLN A 394 14.11 -13.81 -3.99
N GLN A 395 14.85 -12.76 -3.67
CA GLN A 395 16.17 -12.84 -3.07
C GLN A 395 16.07 -12.70 -1.55
N LYS A 396 15.59 -13.76 -0.87
CA LYS A 396 15.29 -13.75 0.58
C LYS A 396 14.29 -12.63 0.96
N GLY A 397 13.25 -12.45 0.14
CA GLY A 397 12.23 -11.42 0.30
C GLY A 397 12.61 -10.03 -0.21
N PHE A 398 13.82 -9.86 -0.75
CA PHE A 398 14.22 -8.66 -1.48
C PHE A 398 14.07 -8.84 -2.99
N SER A 399 13.81 -7.76 -3.70
CA SER A 399 13.73 -7.71 -5.15
C SER A 399 14.61 -6.60 -5.73
N THR A 400 14.86 -6.67 -7.04
CA THR A 400 15.53 -5.64 -7.83
C THR A 400 14.53 -5.02 -8.79
N MET A 401 14.42 -3.70 -8.75
CA MET A 401 13.52 -2.94 -9.61
C MET A 401 14.32 -2.06 -10.55
N ASN A 402 14.23 -2.32 -11.85
CA ASN A 402 14.84 -1.47 -12.86
C ASN A 402 14.05 -0.16 -13.01
N VAL A 403 14.74 0.93 -13.33
CA VAL A 403 14.11 2.27 -13.40
C VAL A 403 13.06 2.37 -14.52
N ASN A 404 13.16 1.56 -15.58
CA ASN A 404 12.11 1.46 -16.59
C ASN A 404 10.76 1.04 -15.97
N TRP A 405 10.76 0.01 -15.13
CA TRP A 405 9.56 -0.44 -14.43
C TRP A 405 9.07 0.61 -13.43
N PHE A 406 9.99 1.22 -12.65
CA PHE A 406 9.66 2.28 -11.70
C PHE A 406 8.83 3.38 -12.35
N LYS A 407 9.26 3.86 -13.52
CA LYS A 407 8.61 4.98 -14.21
C LYS A 407 7.16 4.68 -14.58
N HIS A 408 6.87 3.43 -14.92
CA HIS A 408 5.56 2.99 -15.38
C HIS A 408 4.60 2.54 -14.27
N HIS A 409 5.12 2.04 -13.14
CA HIS A 409 4.28 1.33 -12.16
C HIS A 409 4.39 1.82 -10.72
N VAL A 410 5.35 2.69 -10.38
CA VAL A 410 5.39 3.37 -9.07
C VAL A 410 4.54 4.63 -9.11
N TYR A 411 3.67 4.81 -8.12
CA TYR A 411 2.73 5.92 -8.06
C TYR A 411 2.96 6.85 -6.89
N GLU A 412 3.45 6.34 -5.75
CA GLU A 412 3.57 7.12 -4.52
C GLU A 412 4.88 6.81 -3.79
N VAL A 413 5.48 7.82 -3.16
CA VAL A 413 6.59 7.66 -2.21
C VAL A 413 6.40 8.58 -0.99
N ALA A 414 6.78 8.12 0.20
CA ALA A 414 6.83 8.97 1.39
C ALA A 414 8.26 9.51 1.58
N ILE A 415 8.42 10.83 1.51
CA ILE A 415 9.72 11.50 1.52
C ILE A 415 9.75 12.56 2.62
N ARG A 416 10.88 12.67 3.31
CA ARG A 416 11.15 13.73 4.28
C ARG A 416 11.13 15.09 3.58
N LYS A 417 10.36 16.05 4.10
CA LYS A 417 10.06 17.33 3.43
C LYS A 417 11.33 18.12 3.09
N ASP A 418 12.36 18.06 3.92
CA ASP A 418 13.62 18.75 3.73
C ASP A 418 14.49 18.20 2.58
N LEU A 419 14.14 17.04 2.01
CA LEU A 419 14.80 16.47 0.83
C LEU A 419 14.22 16.97 -0.50
N LEU A 420 13.08 17.66 -0.46
CA LEU A 420 12.41 18.19 -1.64
C LEU A 420 13.18 19.38 -2.24
N PRO A 421 13.08 19.58 -3.56
CA PRO A 421 13.39 20.87 -4.17
C PRO A 421 12.67 22.02 -3.45
N LYS A 422 13.37 23.13 -3.22
CA LYS A 422 12.88 24.24 -2.37
C LYS A 422 11.57 24.83 -2.89
N GLU A 423 11.42 24.89 -4.21
CA GLU A 423 10.23 25.37 -4.92
C GLU A 423 8.97 24.54 -4.62
N LEU A 424 9.12 23.28 -4.21
CA LEU A 424 7.99 22.41 -3.88
C LEU A 424 7.52 22.56 -2.43
N LEU A 425 8.36 23.11 -1.54
CA LEU A 425 8.01 23.32 -0.13
C LEU A 425 6.82 24.26 0.04
N ASP A 426 6.72 25.28 -0.80
CA ASP A 426 5.58 26.22 -0.76
C ASP A 426 4.30 25.62 -1.35
N VAL A 427 4.41 24.64 -2.26
CA VAL A 427 3.26 23.91 -2.80
C VAL A 427 2.57 23.11 -1.69
N LEU A 428 3.33 22.58 -0.72
CA LEU A 428 2.78 21.82 0.42
C LEU A 428 1.77 22.61 1.27
N LYS A 429 1.80 23.94 1.20
CA LYS A 429 0.88 24.83 1.94
C LYS A 429 -0.45 25.05 1.21
N GLN A 430 -0.55 24.65 -0.06
CA GLN A 430 -1.74 24.87 -0.87
C GLN A 430 -2.87 23.91 -0.49
N ASP A 431 -4.11 24.38 -0.64
CA ASP A 431 -5.28 23.53 -0.54
C ASP A 431 -5.26 22.47 -1.66
N PRO A 432 -5.48 21.19 -1.33
CA PRO A 432 -5.45 20.14 -2.31
C PRO A 432 -6.68 20.19 -3.22
N LYS A 433 -6.48 19.91 -4.51
CA LYS A 433 -7.56 19.58 -5.42
C LYS A 433 -8.21 18.27 -4.97
N VAL A 434 -9.51 18.30 -4.73
CA VAL A 434 -10.29 17.13 -4.33
C VAL A 434 -10.63 16.29 -5.55
N LEU A 435 -10.16 15.04 -5.56
CA LEU A 435 -10.52 14.02 -6.54
C LEU A 435 -11.70 13.18 -6.01
N PRO A 436 -12.51 12.56 -6.89
CA PRO A 436 -13.65 11.75 -6.46
C PRO A 436 -13.24 10.56 -5.59
N VAL A 437 -14.14 10.12 -4.70
CA VAL A 437 -13.90 8.97 -3.78
C VAL A 437 -13.46 7.66 -4.48
N TYR A 438 -13.79 7.51 -5.76
CA TYR A 438 -13.47 6.35 -6.59
C TYR A 438 -12.25 6.56 -7.50
N ASP A 439 -11.46 7.61 -7.27
CA ASP A 439 -10.24 7.89 -8.03
C ASP A 439 -9.17 6.78 -7.83
N PRO A 440 -8.45 6.35 -8.88
CA PRO A 440 -7.49 5.25 -8.79
C PRO A 440 -6.34 5.51 -7.82
N LEU A 441 -5.96 6.77 -7.57
CA LEU A 441 -4.91 7.11 -6.59
C LEU A 441 -5.31 6.76 -5.14
N GLY A 442 -6.59 6.53 -4.87
CA GLY A 442 -7.07 6.19 -3.53
C GLY A 442 -6.90 4.72 -3.19
N ASN A 443 -6.57 3.88 -4.17
CA ASN A 443 -6.39 2.46 -3.96
C ASN A 443 -5.03 2.16 -3.35
N LEU A 444 -5.00 1.24 -2.38
CA LEU A 444 -3.81 0.49 -1.98
C LEU A 444 -4.26 -0.85 -1.41
N ALA A 445 -3.56 -1.95 -1.73
CA ALA A 445 -3.94 -3.33 -1.37
C ALA A 445 -5.22 -3.85 -2.05
N LYS A 446 -5.66 -3.21 -3.14
CA LYS A 446 -6.74 -3.74 -3.98
C LYS A 446 -6.16 -4.78 -4.95
N VAL A 447 -6.71 -5.99 -4.95
CA VAL A 447 -6.56 -6.89 -6.10
C VAL A 447 -7.39 -6.30 -7.23
N LEU A 448 -6.73 -5.79 -8.26
CA LEU A 448 -7.38 -5.29 -9.47
C LEU A 448 -7.81 -6.44 -10.37
#